data_AF-A0A9E5NME0-F1
#
_entry.id   AF-A0A9E5NME0-F1
#
_cell.length_a   1.000
_cell.length_b   1.000
_cell.length_c   1.000
_cell.angle_alpha   90.00
_cell.angle_beta   90.00
_cell.angle_gamma   90.00
#
_symmetry.space_group_name_H-M   'P 1'
#
loop_
_entity.id
_entity.type
_entity.pdbx_description
1 polymer ?
#
loop_
_entity_poly.entity_id
_entity_poly.type
_entity_poly.pdbx_seq_one_letter_code
_entity_poly.pdbx_strand_id
1 'polypeptide(L)'
;MFSKAKLNFVVDVMILIAFIAATLSGLILMTMPQGGYQGGRNPAFNQTVLFLTRREWNDLHVWASLAMITGIVVHLALHWRWIVCMLRRLMRSSAPSPALPSNPQPSEVLVTNRRD
;
A
#
# COMPACT_ATOMS: atom_id res chain seq x y z
N MET A 1 2.28 -29.28 -3.11
CA MET A 1 1.71 -28.42 -4.18
C MET A 1 1.44 -27.05 -3.59
N PHE A 2 2.18 -26.00 -3.98
CA PHE A 2 1.89 -24.64 -3.50
C PHE A 2 0.75 -24.04 -4.33
N SER A 3 -0.39 -23.77 -3.71
CA SER A 3 -1.49 -23.06 -4.36
C SER A 3 -1.11 -21.61 -4.61
N LYS A 4 -1.52 -21.04 -5.74
CA LYS A 4 -1.25 -19.63 -6.11
C LYS A 4 -1.63 -18.66 -4.99
N ALA A 5 -2.75 -18.88 -4.31
CA ALA A 5 -3.18 -18.08 -3.15
C ALA A 5 -2.19 -18.11 -1.98
N LYS A 6 -1.54 -19.25 -1.73
CA LYS A 6 -0.56 -19.41 -0.66
C LYS A 6 0.73 -18.64 -0.97
N LEU A 7 1.13 -18.61 -2.24
CA LEU A 7 2.28 -17.84 -2.71
C LEU A 7 2.01 -16.33 -2.58
N ASN A 8 0.84 -15.85 -3.02
CA ASN A 8 0.44 -14.46 -2.85
C ASN A 8 0.47 -14.04 -1.38
N PHE A 9 -0.15 -14.86 -0.50
CA PHE A 9 -0.16 -14.60 0.93
C PHE A 9 1.24 -14.53 1.53
N VAL A 10 2.15 -15.44 1.14
CA VAL A 10 3.53 -15.42 1.62
C VAL A 10 4.26 -14.16 1.16
N VAL A 11 4.10 -13.74 -0.10
CA VAL A 11 4.70 -12.51 -0.62
C VAL A 11 4.19 -11.29 0.16
N ASP A 12 2.89 -11.22 0.43
CA ASP A 12 2.28 -10.11 1.18
C ASP A 12 2.80 -10.05 2.61
N VAL A 13 2.90 -11.19 3.29
CA VAL A 13 3.47 -11.27 4.64
C VAL A 13 4.95 -10.87 4.63
N MET A 14 5.72 -11.29 3.64
CA MET A 14 7.13 -10.90 3.51
C MET A 14 7.29 -9.38 3.32
N ILE A 15 6.44 -8.76 2.49
CA ILE A 15 6.43 -7.30 2.31
C ILE A 15 6.05 -6.60 3.61
N LEU A 16 5.04 -7.10 4.33
CA LEU A 16 4.61 -6.53 5.60
C LEU A 16 5.75 -6.56 6.64
N ILE A 17 6.48 -7.67 6.73
CA ILE A 17 7.63 -7.79 7.63
C ILE A 17 8.73 -6.81 7.22
N ALA A 18 9.07 -6.73 5.93
CA ALA A 18 10.07 -5.80 5.42
C ALA A 18 9.67 -4.33 5.67
N PHE A 19 8.39 -4.00 5.54
CA PHE A 19 7.85 -2.68 5.84
C PHE A 19 7.98 -2.32 7.31
N ILE A 20 7.66 -3.25 8.23
CA ILE A 20 7.84 -3.02 9.67
C ILE A 20 9.31 -2.81 10.00
N ALA A 21 10.21 -3.64 9.47
CA ALA A 21 11.65 -3.52 9.69
C ALA A 21 12.21 -2.19 9.16
N ALA A 22 11.82 -1.77 7.95
CA ALA A 22 12.23 -0.49 7.36
C ALA A 22 11.67 0.70 8.16
N THR A 23 10.41 0.63 8.58
CA THR A 23 9.76 1.71 9.35
C THR A 23 10.39 1.86 10.73
N LEU A 24 10.63 0.75 11.45
CA LEU A 24 11.21 0.78 12.79
C LEU A 24 12.66 1.26 12.77
N SER A 25 13.47 0.77 11.83
CA SER A 25 14.84 1.24 11.64
C SER A 25 14.90 2.72 11.22
N GLY A 26 13.99 3.17 10.37
CA GLY A 26 13.89 4.58 9.96
C GLY A 26 13.49 5.50 11.12
N LEU A 27 12.52 5.09 11.94
CA LEU A 27 12.13 5.80 13.17
C LEU A 27 13.29 5.91 14.15
N ILE A 28 14.08 4.85 14.32
CA ILE A 28 15.28 4.84 15.17
C ILE A 28 16.37 5.76 14.59
N LEU A 29 16.58 5.76 13.27
CA LEU A 29 17.52 6.68 12.62
C LEU A 29 17.10 8.14 12.73
N MET A 30 15.80 8.42 12.82
CA MET A 30 15.27 9.78 12.99
C MET A 30 15.57 10.35 14.38
N THR A 31 15.58 9.51 15.42
CA THR A 31 15.96 9.94 16.78
C THR A 31 17.46 10.09 16.95
N MET A 32 18.26 9.49 16.06
CA MET A 32 19.71 9.65 16.03
C MET A 32 20.10 11.00 15.38
N PRO A 33 20.94 11.84 16.03
CA PRO A 33 21.34 13.13 15.50
C PRO A 33 21.95 13.04 14.10
N GLN A 34 21.46 13.85 13.16
CA GLN A 34 21.97 13.88 11.78
C GLN A 34 23.16 14.82 11.71
N GLY A 35 24.39 14.30 11.83
CA GLY A 35 25.58 15.16 11.83
C GLY A 35 26.91 14.41 11.83
N GLY A 36 27.60 14.45 10.68
CA GLY A 36 29.01 14.82 10.60
C GLY A 36 30.10 13.75 10.83
N TYR A 37 30.87 13.54 9.76
CA TYR A 37 32.31 13.23 9.65
C TYR A 37 33.01 12.38 10.72
N GLN A 38 33.66 11.32 10.22
CA GLN A 38 34.76 10.60 10.85
C GLN A 38 35.99 11.54 10.92
N GLY A 39 36.02 12.48 11.90
CA GLY A 39 37.05 13.54 11.90
C GLY A 39 37.15 14.45 13.13
N GLY A 40 36.41 14.20 14.21
CA GLY A 40 36.74 14.78 15.53
C GLY A 40 35.98 16.03 15.92
N ARG A 41 34.70 15.88 16.29
CA ARG A 41 34.04 16.51 17.47
C ARG A 41 32.55 16.19 17.59
N ASN A 42 32.10 15.03 17.11
CA ASN A 42 30.72 14.58 17.38
C ASN A 42 30.71 13.47 18.45
N PRO A 43 30.43 13.77 19.73
CA PRO A 43 30.28 12.75 20.78
C PRO A 43 29.10 11.81 20.52
N ALA A 44 28.20 12.15 19.60
CA ALA A 44 27.07 11.32 19.20
C ALA A 44 27.39 10.31 18.06
N PHE A 45 28.61 10.29 17.52
CA PHE A 45 28.98 9.40 16.41
C PHE A 45 28.89 7.91 16.78
N ASN A 46 29.15 7.58 18.04
CA ASN A 46 29.09 6.21 18.56
C ASN A 46 27.83 5.96 19.41
N GLN A 47 26.73 6.67 19.16
CA GLN A 47 25.48 6.36 19.85
C GLN A 47 24.97 4.99 19.40
N THR A 48 25.01 4.06 20.35
CA THR A 48 24.48 2.72 20.20
C THR A 48 23.06 2.69 20.77
N VAL A 49 22.09 2.33 19.94
CA VAL A 49 20.72 2.05 20.37
C VAL A 49 20.51 0.56 20.22
N LEU A 50 20.13 -0.12 21.31
CA LEU A 50 19.98 -1.58 21.38
C LEU A 50 21.25 -2.33 20.97
N PHE A 51 22.42 -1.86 21.42
CA PHE A 51 23.75 -2.42 21.09
C PHE A 51 24.18 -2.31 19.62
N LEU A 52 23.33 -1.80 18.73
CA LEU A 52 23.67 -1.53 17.34
C LEU A 52 24.08 -0.07 17.15
N THR A 53 25.13 0.13 16.39
CA THR A 53 25.61 1.43 15.91
C THR A 53 24.67 2.00 14.87
N ARG A 54 24.72 3.32 14.66
CA ARG A 54 23.97 4.00 13.61
C ARG A 54 24.21 3.41 12.21
N ARG A 55 25.43 2.94 11.93
CA ARG A 55 25.77 2.32 10.64
C ARG A 55 25.00 1.02 10.43
N GLU A 56 24.94 0.17 11.44
CA GLU A 56 24.20 -1.10 11.38
C GLU A 56 22.69 -0.85 11.22
N TRP A 57 22.15 0.15 11.92
CA TRP A 57 20.76 0.58 11.73
C TRP A 57 20.49 1.12 10.31
N ASN A 58 21.44 1.87 9.75
CA ASN A 58 21.36 2.36 8.38
C ASN A 58 21.41 1.22 7.36
N ASP A 59 22.32 0.27 7.53
CA ASP A 59 22.43 -0.88 6.63
C ASP A 59 21.15 -1.71 6.70
N LEU A 60 20.65 -2.00 7.91
CA LEU A 60 19.36 -2.69 8.10
C LEU A 60 18.20 -1.94 7.43
N HIS A 61 18.15 -0.61 7.57
CA HIS A 61 17.13 0.20 6.92
C HIS A 61 17.19 0.12 5.39
N VAL A 62 18.39 0.22 4.81
CA VAL A 62 18.59 0.17 3.36
C VAL A 62 18.24 -1.22 2.82
N TRP A 63 18.73 -2.29 3.45
CA TRP A 63 18.45 -3.66 3.03
C TRP A 63 16.97 -4.03 3.20
N ALA A 64 16.33 -3.63 4.30
CA ALA A 64 14.90 -3.81 4.50
C ALA A 64 14.07 -3.05 3.46
N SER A 65 14.46 -1.80 3.15
CA SER A 65 13.79 -1.00 2.13
C SER A 65 13.95 -1.61 0.73
N LEU A 66 15.14 -2.12 0.39
CA LEU A 66 15.38 -2.78 -0.89
C LEU A 66 14.57 -4.08 -1.03
N ALA A 67 14.50 -4.89 0.03
CA ALA A 67 13.69 -6.09 0.08
C ALA A 67 12.18 -5.75 -0.07
N MET A 68 11.73 -4.69 0.60
CA MET A 68 10.36 -4.20 0.48
C MET A 68 10.02 -3.75 -0.94
N ILE A 69 10.88 -2.94 -1.58
CA ILE A 69 10.67 -2.50 -2.96
C ILE A 69 10.58 -3.70 -3.90
N THR A 70 11.52 -4.64 -3.77
CA THR A 70 11.53 -5.86 -4.59
C THR A 70 10.25 -6.68 -4.37
N GLY A 71 9.81 -6.83 -3.13
CA GLY A 71 8.57 -7.49 -2.78
C GLY A 71 7.34 -6.78 -3.38
N ILE A 72 7.25 -5.46 -3.27
CA ILE A 72 6.15 -4.66 -3.84
C ILE A 72 6.07 -4.85 -5.36
N VAL A 73 7.21 -4.85 -6.07
CA VAL A 73 7.24 -5.08 -7.52
C VAL A 73 6.67 -6.47 -7.85
N VAL A 74 7.09 -7.49 -7.12
CA VAL A 74 6.57 -8.86 -7.28
C VAL A 74 5.07 -8.90 -6.97
N HIS A 75 4.62 -8.32 -5.87
CA HIS A 75 3.21 -8.22 -5.50
C HIS A 75 2.37 -7.55 -6.59
N LEU A 76 2.82 -6.42 -7.15
CA LEU A 76 2.16 -5.74 -8.27
C LEU A 76 2.06 -6.64 -9.50
N ALA A 77 3.13 -7.38 -9.84
CA ALA A 77 3.10 -8.32 -10.96
C ALA A 77 2.08 -9.45 -10.74
N LEU A 78 1.97 -9.98 -9.51
CA LEU A 78 0.97 -11.00 -9.16
C LEU A 78 -0.46 -10.46 -9.17
N HIS A 79 -0.66 -9.22 -8.72
CA HIS A 79 -1.98 -8.58 -8.65
C HIS A 79 -2.36 -7.80 -9.92
N TRP A 80 -1.50 -7.77 -10.94
CA TRP A 80 -1.69 -6.99 -12.18
C TRP A 80 -3.07 -7.16 -12.81
N ARG A 81 -3.56 -8.41 -12.89
CA ARG A 81 -4.87 -8.72 -13.48
C ARG A 81 -6.02 -8.14 -12.65
N TRP A 82 -5.90 -8.15 -11.32
CA TRP A 82 -6.88 -7.52 -10.41
C TRP A 82 -6.84 -5.99 -10.54
N ILE A 83 -5.65 -5.39 -10.60
CA ILE A 83 -5.46 -3.93 -10.76
C ILE A 83 -6.15 -3.43 -12.03
N VAL A 84 -5.90 -4.08 -13.17
CA VAL A 84 -6.50 -3.69 -14.46
C VAL A 84 -8.02 -3.85 -14.43
N CYS A 85 -8.55 -4.89 -13.78
CA CYS A 85 -9.99 -5.07 -13.62
C CYS A 85 -10.61 -3.97 -12.73
N MET A 86 -9.95 -3.61 -11.62
CA MET A 86 -10.42 -2.54 -10.73
C MET A 86 -10.38 -1.18 -11.41
N LEU A 87 -9.31 -0.86 -12.12
CA LEU A 87 -9.17 0.39 -12.86
C LEU A 87 -10.27 0.54 -13.92
N ARG A 88 -10.54 -0.53 -14.69
CA ARG A 88 -11.66 -0.57 -15.65
C ARG A 88 -13.02 -0.36 -14.97
N ARG A 89 -13.22 -0.87 -13.76
CA ARG A 89 -14.47 -0.69 -13.00
C ARG A 89 -14.62 0.75 -12.53
N LEU A 90 -13.59 1.35 -11.97
CA LEU A 90 -13.59 2.75 -11.55
C LEU A 90 -13.90 3.68 -12.72
N MET A 91 -13.31 3.45 -13.89
CA MET A 91 -13.59 4.24 -15.10
C MET A 91 -15.03 4.09 -15.62
N ARG A 92 -15.65 2.91 -15.47
CA ARG A 92 -17.06 2.69 -15.88
C ARG A 92 -18.07 3.22 -14.86
N SER A 93 -17.73 3.24 -13.57
CA SER A 93 -18.60 3.79 -12.53
C SER A 93 -18.74 5.31 -12.60
N SER A 94 -17.89 6.01 -13.36
CA SER A 94 -18.05 7.43 -13.68
C SER A 94 -18.99 7.69 -14.86
N ALA A 95 -19.49 6.66 -15.55
CA ALA A 95 -20.55 6.86 -16.52
C ALA A 95 -21.82 7.28 -15.77
N PRO A 96 -22.44 8.43 -16.09
CA PRO A 96 -23.73 8.80 -15.51
C PRO A 96 -24.70 7.65 -15.77
N SER A 97 -25.43 7.22 -14.74
CA SER A 97 -26.61 6.38 -14.96
C SER A 97 -27.42 7.00 -16.10
N PRO A 98 -27.77 6.25 -17.16
CA PRO A 98 -28.79 6.73 -18.08
C PRO A 98 -29.99 7.04 -17.19
N ALA A 99 -30.41 8.31 -17.18
CA ALA A 99 -31.59 8.73 -16.44
C ALA A 99 -32.70 7.74 -16.82
N LEU A 100 -33.15 6.94 -15.84
CA LEU A 100 -34.25 6.02 -16.07
C LEU A 100 -35.39 6.87 -16.62
N PRO A 101 -36.03 6.49 -17.74
CA PRO A 101 -37.28 7.13 -18.11
C PRO A 101 -38.18 7.02 -16.88
N SER A 102 -38.65 8.17 -16.38
CA SER A 102 -39.53 8.24 -15.23
C SER A 102 -40.73 7.37 -15.54
N ASN A 103 -40.75 6.17 -14.97
CA ASN A 103 -41.90 5.28 -15.07
C ASN A 103 -43.09 6.10 -14.54
N PRO A 104 -44.14 6.33 -15.34
CA PRO A 104 -45.30 7.07 -14.86
C PRO A 104 -45.75 6.40 -13.57
N GLN A 105 -45.85 7.20 -12.50
CA GLN A 105 -46.23 6.71 -11.19
C GLN A 105 -47.57 5.96 -11.33
N PRO A 106 -47.80 4.86 -10.60
CA PRO A 106 -49.06 4.11 -10.68
C PRO A 106 -50.31 4.98 -10.49
N SER A 107 -50.17 6.12 -9.82
CA SER A 107 -51.22 7.14 -9.67
C SER A 107 -51.64 7.83 -10.98
N GLU A 108 -50.75 7.99 -11.96
CA GLU A 108 -51.07 8.59 -13.26
C GLU A 108 -51.85 7.60 -14.13
N VAL A 109 -51.41 6.35 -14.19
CA VAL A 109 -52.05 5.28 -14.97
C VAL A 109 -53.49 5.02 -14.49
N LEU A 110 -53.71 5.02 -13.17
CA LEU A 110 -55.03 4.84 -12.56
C LEU A 110 -56.02 5.98 -12.87
N VAL A 111 -55.54 7.20 -13.13
CA VAL A 111 -56.41 8.34 -13.48
C VAL A 111 -56.84 8.29 -14.95
N THR A 112 -56.01 7.73 -15.83
CA THR A 112 -56.34 7.63 -17.27
C THR A 112 -57.37 6.54 -17.59
N ASN A 113 -57.37 5.43 -16.83
CA ASN A 113 -58.18 4.23 -17.09
C ASN A 113 -59.59 4.27 -16.44
N ARG A 114 -59.97 5.39 -15.82
CA ARG A 114 -61.26 5.54 -15.13
C ARG A 114 -62.20 6.51 -15.86
N ARG A 115 -61.92 6.86 -17.12
CA ARG A 115 -62.67 7.91 -17.87
C ARG A 115 -63.51 7.36 -19.03
N ASP A 116 -63.80 6.08 -19.01
CA ASP A 116 -64.55 5.32 -20.01
C ASP A 116 -65.62 4.46 -19.32
#